data_AF-A0A955D907-F1
#
_entry.id   AF-A0A955D907-F1
#
_cell.length_a   1.000
_cell.length_b   1.000
_cell.length_c   1.000
_cell.angle_alpha   90.00
_cell.angle_beta   90.00
_cell.angle_gamma   90.00
#
_symmetry.space_group_name_H-M   'P 1'
#
loop_
_entity.id
_entity.type
_entity.pdbx_description
1 polymer ?
#
loop_
_entity_poly.entity_id
_entity_poly.type
_entity_poly.pdbx_seq_one_letter_code
_entity_poly.pdbx_strand_id
1 'polypeptide(L)'
;PPPPPPPTRQLPEPVNISGVLRAIDADERVQFPQARAPQSESLARAMAQFAGALVNGQHREFAGFLAPESRPVLDDLVADGRWDEGVSQVEAVRVVHYNTTGTREVDGALEVTGAQFVLAIQEPGEAYTLGWRASQDRGGAWKFAAMPTSSDVKARASEWDSDSMSAFMDRGGGSRRAVARGAASDIRSMLEQAPPIVQYCAVEVSKRLSRAAGVPEMMVNAAHAMEPAVQARYDAGKAEYDSGARPSGPAAEVVYVSSSAALSAYEQIATNLGAEAALQPVSIDQAAEIIAEVLGVDVAEAKRRLEAASANAPSLEDLLPPGTVLPGGEAPGEEAPGGRPGTTRRNTPGGPIDVPTSTPGPGDGG
;
A
#
# COMPACT_ATOMS: atom_id res chain seq x y z
N PRO A 1 -9.95 33.26 -30.22
CA PRO A 1 -10.08 31.78 -30.20
C PRO A 1 -9.65 31.29 -28.81
N PRO A 2 -10.36 30.33 -28.19
CA PRO A 2 -9.87 29.73 -26.95
C PRO A 2 -8.51 29.07 -27.22
N PRO A 3 -7.58 29.08 -26.24
CA PRO A 3 -6.31 28.37 -26.37
C PRO A 3 -6.60 26.87 -26.63
N PRO A 4 -5.79 26.20 -27.47
CA PRO A 4 -5.96 24.77 -27.70
C PRO A 4 -5.87 24.02 -26.35
N PRO A 5 -6.71 22.99 -26.14
CA PRO A 5 -6.62 22.20 -24.92
C PRO A 5 -5.20 21.64 -24.78
N PRO A 6 -4.61 21.68 -23.57
CA PRO A 6 -3.28 21.12 -23.35
C PRO A 6 -3.28 19.64 -23.79
N PRO A 7 -2.19 19.17 -24.43
CA PRO A 7 -2.08 17.77 -24.80
C PRO A 7 -2.27 16.91 -23.56
N THR A 8 -3.19 15.95 -23.62
CA THR A 8 -3.35 14.95 -22.57
C THR A 8 -2.05 14.16 -22.48
N ARG A 9 -1.42 14.18 -21.30
CA ARG A 9 -0.25 13.34 -21.00
C ARG A 9 -0.70 11.88 -21.17
N GLN A 10 -0.33 11.24 -22.28
CA GLN A 10 -0.61 9.83 -22.48
C GLN A 10 0.30 9.03 -21.55
N LEU A 11 -0.29 8.12 -20.78
CA LEU A 11 0.47 7.16 -20.00
C LEU A 11 1.32 6.31 -20.96
N PRO A 12 2.59 6.00 -20.64
CA PRO A 12 3.42 5.16 -21.48
C PRO A 12 2.76 3.81 -21.73
N GLU A 13 2.96 3.27 -22.94
CA GLU A 13 2.52 1.91 -23.24
C GLU A 13 3.23 0.89 -22.34
N PRO A 14 2.54 -0.19 -21.90
CA PRO A 14 3.18 -1.25 -21.14
C PRO A 14 4.37 -1.87 -21.90
N VAL A 15 5.43 -2.19 -21.17
CA VAL A 15 6.67 -2.75 -21.73
C VAL A 15 6.42 -4.13 -22.35
N ASN A 16 7.08 -4.43 -23.47
CA ASN A 16 7.06 -5.78 -24.05
C ASN A 16 7.90 -6.75 -23.21
N ILE A 17 7.23 -7.54 -22.36
CA ILE A 17 7.88 -8.43 -21.40
C ILE A 17 8.65 -9.55 -22.06
N SER A 18 8.15 -10.08 -23.17
CA SER A 18 8.87 -11.11 -23.93
C SER A 18 10.21 -10.58 -24.46
N GLY A 19 10.25 -9.30 -24.84
CA GLY A 19 11.49 -8.62 -25.21
C GLY A 19 12.45 -8.47 -24.03
N VAL A 20 11.94 -8.07 -22.86
CA VAL A 20 12.73 -7.93 -21.63
C VAL A 20 13.33 -9.26 -21.18
N LEU A 21 12.52 -10.31 -21.05
CA LEU A 21 12.96 -11.63 -20.60
C LEU A 21 14.05 -12.20 -21.52
N ARG A 22 13.88 -12.07 -22.85
CA ARG A 22 14.90 -12.49 -23.81
C ARG A 22 16.18 -11.66 -23.69
N ALA A 23 16.06 -10.35 -23.49
CA ALA A 23 17.20 -9.45 -23.41
C ALA A 23 18.08 -9.66 -22.17
N ILE A 24 17.53 -10.24 -21.10
CA ILE A 24 18.29 -10.62 -19.89
C ILE A 24 18.59 -12.12 -19.81
N ASP A 25 18.24 -12.90 -20.85
CA ASP A 25 18.35 -14.36 -20.81
C ASP A 25 17.71 -14.97 -19.55
N ALA A 26 16.46 -14.56 -19.27
CA ALA A 26 15.75 -14.98 -18.07
C ALA A 26 15.55 -16.50 -18.04
N ASP A 27 15.69 -17.09 -16.84
CA ASP A 27 15.34 -18.49 -16.57
C ASP A 27 13.88 -18.77 -16.97
N GLU A 28 13.63 -19.88 -17.63
CA GLU A 28 12.29 -20.27 -18.12
C GLU A 28 11.25 -20.44 -17.00
N ARG A 29 11.71 -20.66 -15.78
CA ARG A 29 10.89 -20.73 -14.56
C ARG A 29 10.39 -19.35 -14.11
N VAL A 30 10.96 -18.26 -14.63
CA VAL A 30 10.46 -16.89 -14.40
C VAL A 30 9.32 -16.60 -15.35
N GLN A 31 8.11 -16.51 -14.81
CA GLN A 31 6.90 -16.22 -15.56
C GLN A 31 6.45 -14.77 -15.33
N PHE A 32 6.47 -13.97 -16.39
CA PHE A 32 6.04 -12.57 -16.32
C PHE A 32 4.98 -12.30 -17.39
N PRO A 33 3.69 -12.40 -17.05
CA PRO A 33 2.60 -12.25 -18.01
C PRO A 33 2.56 -10.83 -18.59
N GLN A 34 2.30 -10.70 -19.89
CA GLN A 34 2.18 -9.39 -20.54
C GLN A 34 1.04 -8.55 -19.95
N ALA A 35 -0.04 -9.18 -19.45
CA ALA A 35 -1.14 -8.51 -18.75
C ALA A 35 -0.71 -7.85 -17.42
N ARG A 36 0.50 -8.15 -16.93
CA ARG A 36 1.10 -7.60 -15.72
C ARG A 36 2.34 -6.75 -16.01
N ALA A 37 2.54 -6.35 -17.27
CA ALA A 37 3.72 -5.58 -17.66
C ALA A 37 3.70 -4.16 -17.07
N PRO A 38 4.77 -3.69 -16.39
CA PRO A 38 4.86 -2.30 -15.97
C PRO A 38 5.14 -1.38 -17.15
N GLN A 39 4.96 -0.08 -16.92
CA GLN A 39 5.26 0.97 -17.89
C GLN A 39 6.76 1.29 -17.97
N SER A 40 7.53 0.91 -16.95
CA SER A 40 8.98 1.15 -16.88
C SER A 40 9.76 -0.11 -17.24
N GLU A 41 10.58 -0.04 -18.29
CA GLU A 41 11.43 -1.17 -18.69
C GLU A 41 12.48 -1.49 -17.62
N SER A 42 13.04 -0.47 -16.96
CA SER A 42 14.02 -0.67 -15.88
C SER A 42 13.42 -1.42 -14.70
N LEU A 43 12.16 -1.13 -14.35
CA LEU A 43 11.43 -1.85 -13.32
C LEU A 43 11.12 -3.28 -13.76
N ALA A 44 10.61 -3.49 -15.00
CA ALA A 44 10.34 -4.82 -15.54
C ALA A 44 11.59 -5.72 -15.48
N ARG A 45 12.73 -5.15 -15.90
CA ARG A 45 14.03 -5.83 -15.89
C ARG A 45 14.46 -6.20 -14.47
N ALA A 46 14.37 -5.27 -13.53
CA ALA A 46 14.74 -5.50 -12.15
C ALA A 46 13.84 -6.55 -11.47
N MET A 47 12.53 -6.53 -11.70
CA MET A 47 11.59 -7.55 -11.20
C MET A 47 11.91 -8.94 -11.75
N ALA A 48 12.22 -9.03 -13.05
CA ALA A 48 12.55 -10.31 -13.69
C ALA A 48 13.91 -10.86 -13.21
N GLN A 49 14.93 -10.01 -13.07
CA GLN A 49 16.23 -10.42 -12.52
C GLN A 49 16.12 -10.83 -11.05
N PHE A 50 15.31 -10.12 -10.26
CA PHE A 50 15.04 -10.48 -8.87
C PHE A 50 14.38 -11.85 -8.73
N ALA A 51 13.33 -12.11 -9.52
CA ALA A 51 12.70 -13.42 -9.62
C ALA A 51 13.68 -14.50 -10.11
N GLY A 52 14.54 -14.16 -11.08
CA GLY A 52 15.60 -15.01 -11.61
C GLY A 52 16.63 -15.40 -10.55
N ALA A 53 17.10 -14.45 -9.75
CA ALA A 53 18.04 -14.71 -8.66
C ALA A 53 17.44 -15.63 -7.58
N LEU A 54 16.15 -15.46 -7.28
CA LEU A 54 15.41 -16.31 -6.35
C LEU A 54 15.30 -17.75 -6.86
N VAL A 55 14.82 -17.94 -8.10
CA VAL A 55 14.58 -19.29 -8.65
C VAL A 55 15.88 -20.05 -8.93
N ASN A 56 17.00 -19.34 -9.09
CA ASN A 56 18.34 -19.92 -9.24
C ASN A 56 19.10 -20.09 -7.92
N GLY A 57 18.51 -19.72 -6.78
CA GLY A 57 19.18 -19.79 -5.48
C GLY A 57 20.41 -18.89 -5.34
N GLN A 58 20.55 -17.87 -6.19
CA GLN A 58 21.72 -16.98 -6.24
C GLN A 58 21.65 -15.90 -5.15
N HIS A 59 21.84 -16.27 -3.88
CA HIS A 59 21.67 -15.37 -2.73
C HIS A 59 22.47 -14.06 -2.84
N ARG A 60 23.68 -14.07 -3.41
CA ARG A 60 24.49 -12.85 -3.57
C ARG A 60 23.88 -11.86 -4.56
N GLU A 61 23.32 -12.36 -5.65
CA GLU A 61 22.62 -11.53 -6.63
C GLU A 61 21.29 -11.03 -6.05
N PHE A 62 20.54 -11.93 -5.40
CA PHE A 62 19.31 -11.60 -4.69
C PHE A 62 19.53 -10.50 -3.64
N ALA A 63 20.59 -10.60 -2.83
CA ALA A 63 21.00 -9.57 -1.85
C ALA A 63 21.31 -8.21 -2.50
N GLY A 64 21.80 -8.21 -3.74
CA GLY A 64 22.07 -7.00 -4.52
C GLY A 64 20.81 -6.16 -4.76
N PHE A 65 19.66 -6.83 -4.88
CA PHE A 65 18.35 -6.20 -5.04
C PHE A 65 17.66 -5.87 -3.71
N LEU A 66 18.05 -6.47 -2.59
CA LEU A 66 17.39 -6.17 -1.31
C LEU A 66 17.72 -4.78 -0.78
N ALA A 67 16.70 -4.12 -0.24
CA ALA A 67 16.85 -2.94 0.60
C ALA A 67 17.70 -3.28 1.85
N PRO A 68 18.49 -2.32 2.39
CA PRO A 68 19.40 -2.58 3.50
C PRO A 68 18.76 -3.29 4.71
N GLU A 69 17.53 -2.92 5.04
CA GLU A 69 16.75 -3.47 6.15
C GLU A 69 16.35 -4.95 5.97
N SER A 70 16.30 -5.44 4.73
CA SER A 70 15.92 -6.84 4.43
C SER A 70 17.11 -7.80 4.37
N ARG A 71 18.35 -7.28 4.31
CA ARG A 71 19.56 -8.10 4.16
C ARG A 71 19.88 -9.00 5.36
N PRO A 72 19.75 -8.55 6.62
CA PRO A 72 20.06 -9.41 7.77
C PRO A 72 19.25 -10.72 7.78
N VAL A 73 17.98 -10.66 7.36
CA VAL A 73 17.12 -11.85 7.28
C VAL A 73 17.65 -12.85 6.24
N LEU A 74 18.11 -12.38 5.08
CA LEU A 74 18.74 -13.23 4.08
C LEU A 74 20.05 -13.81 4.59
N ASP A 75 20.89 -12.99 5.24
CA ASP A 75 22.17 -13.44 5.79
C ASP A 75 21.98 -14.56 6.81
N ASP A 76 20.96 -14.45 7.68
CA ASP A 76 20.58 -15.50 8.64
C ASP A 76 20.13 -16.79 7.92
N LEU A 77 19.26 -16.68 6.90
CA LEU A 77 18.78 -17.82 6.11
C LEU A 77 19.91 -18.53 5.34
N VAL A 78 20.90 -17.78 4.87
CA VAL A 78 22.08 -18.34 4.19
C VAL A 78 23.00 -18.99 5.22
N ALA A 79 23.22 -18.36 6.38
CA ALA A 79 24.11 -18.87 7.41
C ALA A 79 23.63 -20.20 8.03
N ASP A 80 22.31 -20.40 8.13
CA ASP A 80 21.73 -21.63 8.67
C ASP A 80 21.27 -22.64 7.61
N GLY A 81 21.47 -22.34 6.32
CA GLY A 81 21.17 -23.22 5.20
C GLY A 81 19.69 -23.26 4.79
N ARG A 82 18.79 -22.53 5.48
CA ARG A 82 17.36 -22.47 5.11
C ARG A 82 17.13 -21.83 3.76
N TRP A 83 18.03 -20.95 3.30
CA TRP A 83 17.98 -20.41 1.94
C TRP A 83 18.07 -21.52 0.90
N ASP A 84 19.10 -22.35 0.96
CA ASP A 84 19.34 -23.43 -0.01
C ASP A 84 18.23 -24.48 0.05
N GLU A 85 17.77 -24.82 1.26
CA GLU A 85 16.63 -25.73 1.44
C GLU A 85 15.37 -25.19 0.76
N GLY A 86 14.99 -23.94 1.04
CA GLY A 86 13.78 -23.33 0.48
C GLY A 86 13.84 -23.17 -1.04
N VAL A 87 14.91 -22.58 -1.58
CA VAL A 87 14.99 -22.32 -3.03
C VAL A 87 15.14 -23.60 -3.86
N SER A 88 15.60 -24.71 -3.26
CA SER A 88 15.70 -26.01 -3.95
C SER A 88 14.34 -26.60 -4.36
N GLN A 89 13.26 -26.19 -3.70
CA GLN A 89 11.90 -26.66 -3.98
C GLN A 89 11.19 -25.79 -5.04
N VAL A 90 11.76 -24.64 -5.43
CA VAL A 90 11.08 -23.69 -6.32
C VAL A 90 11.08 -24.20 -7.76
N GLU A 91 9.89 -24.54 -8.26
CA GLU A 91 9.64 -24.94 -9.64
C GLU A 91 9.44 -23.74 -10.57
N ALA A 92 8.83 -22.67 -10.08
CA ALA A 92 8.59 -21.44 -10.84
C ALA A 92 8.37 -20.22 -9.95
N VAL A 93 8.65 -19.04 -10.51
CA VAL A 93 8.34 -17.75 -9.89
C VAL A 93 7.53 -16.92 -10.87
N ARG A 94 6.34 -16.49 -10.48
CA ARG A 94 5.41 -15.75 -11.35
C ARG A 94 5.12 -14.36 -10.80
N VAL A 95 5.24 -13.33 -11.65
CA VAL A 95 4.75 -11.99 -11.32
C VAL A 95 3.23 -11.95 -11.52
N VAL A 96 2.48 -11.89 -10.42
CA VAL A 96 1.01 -12.00 -10.46
C VAL A 96 0.32 -10.65 -10.32
N HIS A 97 0.98 -9.67 -9.72
CA HIS A 97 0.47 -8.30 -9.59
C HIS A 97 1.60 -7.29 -9.52
N TYR A 98 1.37 -6.08 -10.02
CA TYR A 98 2.18 -4.89 -9.71
C TYR A 98 1.29 -3.64 -9.62
N ASN A 99 1.75 -2.63 -8.90
CA ASN A 99 1.18 -1.29 -8.87
C ASN A 99 2.32 -0.26 -8.79
N THR A 100 2.21 0.84 -9.51
CA THR A 100 3.16 1.97 -9.39
C THR A 100 2.78 2.79 -8.16
N THR A 101 3.76 3.17 -7.34
CA THR A 101 3.53 3.97 -6.13
C THR A 101 4.30 5.28 -6.10
N GLY A 102 5.16 5.53 -7.09
CA GLY A 102 5.91 6.76 -7.19
C GLY A 102 6.32 7.06 -8.62
N THR A 103 6.20 8.32 -9.01
CA THR A 103 6.70 8.83 -10.30
C THR A 103 7.39 10.16 -10.12
N ARG A 104 8.41 10.44 -10.95
CA ARG A 104 9.12 11.73 -10.98
C ARG A 104 9.19 12.23 -12.41
N GLU A 105 9.00 13.53 -12.62
CA GLU A 105 9.20 14.14 -13.94
C GLU A 105 10.70 14.40 -14.18
N VAL A 106 11.26 13.81 -15.24
CA VAL A 106 12.65 13.99 -15.69
C VAL A 106 12.60 14.36 -17.17
N ASP A 107 13.12 15.54 -17.51
CA ASP A 107 13.11 16.08 -18.89
C ASP A 107 11.71 16.08 -19.56
N GLY A 108 10.66 16.29 -18.76
CA GLY A 108 9.27 16.29 -19.24
C GLY A 108 8.63 14.91 -19.40
N ALA A 109 9.35 13.83 -19.06
CA ALA A 109 8.83 12.46 -19.03
C ALA A 109 8.59 11.99 -17.59
N LEU A 110 7.53 11.22 -17.34
CA LEU A 110 7.28 10.59 -16.05
C LEU A 110 8.11 9.30 -15.95
N GLU A 111 9.05 9.27 -15.01
CA GLU A 111 9.79 8.08 -14.63
C GLU A 111 9.16 7.42 -13.40
N VAL A 112 9.06 6.09 -13.40
CA VAL A 112 8.61 5.34 -12.22
C VAL A 112 9.75 5.25 -11.20
N THR A 113 9.51 5.74 -9.99
CA THR A 113 10.49 5.76 -8.87
C THR A 113 10.14 4.79 -7.74
N GLY A 114 8.89 4.31 -7.72
CA GLY A 114 8.41 3.35 -6.73
C GLY A 114 7.33 2.43 -7.28
N ALA A 115 7.29 1.19 -6.79
CA ALA A 115 6.23 0.24 -7.09
C ALA A 115 6.00 -0.75 -5.94
N GLN A 116 4.92 -1.49 -6.03
CA GLN A 116 4.64 -2.67 -5.21
C GLN A 116 4.31 -3.82 -6.15
N PHE A 117 4.81 -5.02 -5.86
CA PHE A 117 4.50 -6.19 -6.67
C PHE A 117 4.43 -7.46 -5.83
N VAL A 118 3.78 -8.47 -6.39
CA VAL A 118 3.58 -9.77 -5.75
C VAL A 118 4.14 -10.86 -6.66
N LEU A 119 4.97 -11.71 -6.07
CA LEU A 119 5.44 -12.94 -6.68
C LEU A 119 4.62 -14.10 -6.14
N ALA A 120 4.13 -14.97 -7.02
CA ALA A 120 3.68 -16.30 -6.63
C ALA A 120 4.83 -17.29 -6.83
N ILE A 121 5.20 -17.98 -5.76
CA ILE A 121 6.24 -19.02 -5.73
C ILE A 121 5.55 -20.36 -5.91
N GLN A 122 5.94 -21.13 -6.92
CA GLN A 122 5.45 -22.49 -7.15
C GLN A 122 6.45 -23.50 -6.57
N GLU A 123 5.94 -24.41 -5.75
CA GLU A 123 6.61 -25.61 -5.26
C GLU A 123 5.78 -26.86 -5.64
N PRO A 124 6.28 -28.08 -5.41
CA PRO A 124 5.53 -29.30 -5.73
C PRO A 124 4.18 -29.39 -5.02
N GLY A 125 3.10 -29.14 -5.76
CA GLY A 125 1.72 -29.28 -5.29
C GLY A 125 1.12 -28.04 -4.63
N GLU A 126 1.91 -26.97 -4.45
CA GLU A 126 1.44 -25.75 -3.80
C GLU A 126 2.10 -24.47 -4.33
N ALA A 127 1.42 -23.35 -4.14
CA ALA A 127 1.91 -22.04 -4.49
C ALA A 127 1.45 -20.98 -3.48
N TYR A 128 2.39 -20.18 -2.99
CA TYR A 128 2.17 -19.10 -2.03
C TYR A 128 2.69 -17.77 -2.58
N THR A 129 2.39 -16.66 -1.90
CA THR A 129 2.80 -15.33 -2.36
C THR A 129 3.81 -14.64 -1.47
N LEU A 130 4.70 -13.87 -2.10
CA LEU A 130 5.65 -12.96 -1.47
C LEU A 130 5.46 -11.55 -2.05
N GLY A 131 5.26 -10.56 -1.19
CA GLY A 131 5.08 -9.16 -1.58
C GLY A 131 6.36 -8.36 -1.45
N TRP A 132 6.51 -7.37 -2.32
CA TRP A 132 7.72 -6.55 -2.39
C TRP A 132 7.39 -5.09 -2.70
N ARG A 133 8.03 -4.17 -1.97
CA ARG A 133 8.07 -2.74 -2.28
C ARG A 133 9.34 -2.46 -3.06
N ALA A 134 9.22 -1.89 -4.25
CA ALA A 134 10.31 -1.42 -5.07
C ALA A 134 10.52 0.09 -4.89
N SER A 135 11.77 0.51 -4.72
CA SER A 135 12.17 1.91 -4.79
C SER A 135 13.52 2.04 -5.50
N GLN A 136 13.75 3.15 -6.18
CA GLN A 136 15.08 3.46 -6.71
C GLN A 136 15.96 4.11 -5.63
N ASP A 137 17.19 3.65 -5.52
CA ASP A 137 18.21 4.36 -4.73
C ASP A 137 18.70 5.62 -5.46
N ARG A 138 19.60 6.38 -4.82
CA ARG A 138 20.16 7.61 -5.40
C ARG A 138 20.97 7.37 -6.70
N GLY A 139 21.41 6.13 -6.94
CA GLY A 139 22.10 5.72 -8.16
C GLY A 139 21.16 5.19 -9.24
N GLY A 140 19.84 5.20 -9.01
CA GLY A 140 18.83 4.68 -9.94
C GLY A 140 18.69 3.16 -9.90
N ALA A 141 19.37 2.46 -8.98
CA ALA A 141 19.23 1.01 -8.85
C ALA A 141 17.98 0.67 -8.05
N TRP A 142 17.22 -0.32 -8.51
CA TRP A 142 16.03 -0.81 -7.81
C TRP A 142 16.42 -1.60 -6.56
N LYS A 143 15.76 -1.27 -5.44
CA LYS A 143 15.81 -1.98 -4.16
C LYS A 143 14.44 -2.49 -3.79
N PHE A 144 14.39 -3.70 -3.25
CA PHE A 144 13.17 -4.38 -2.85
C PHE A 144 13.16 -4.63 -1.34
N ALA A 145 12.10 -4.17 -0.68
CA ALA A 145 11.81 -4.46 0.72
C ALA A 145 10.62 -5.43 0.79
N ALA A 146 10.69 -6.42 1.66
CA ALA A 146 9.59 -7.37 1.84
C ALA A 146 8.33 -6.67 2.33
N MET A 147 7.18 -7.12 1.84
CA MET A 147 5.85 -6.67 2.27
C MET A 147 5.00 -7.88 2.68
N PRO A 148 4.16 -7.75 3.72
CA PRO A 148 3.20 -8.79 4.06
C PRO A 148 2.24 -9.09 2.89
N THR A 149 1.93 -10.37 2.70
CA THR A 149 0.97 -10.87 1.70
C THR A 149 0.09 -11.96 2.31
N SER A 150 -0.97 -12.33 1.59
CA SER A 150 -1.87 -13.42 1.98
C SER A 150 -1.10 -14.67 2.39
N SER A 151 -1.55 -15.30 3.49
CA SER A 151 -1.09 -16.62 3.92
C SER A 151 -1.81 -17.76 3.21
N ASP A 152 -2.73 -17.46 2.30
CA ASP A 152 -3.41 -18.50 1.53
C ASP A 152 -2.41 -19.23 0.63
N VAL A 153 -2.72 -20.51 0.37
CA VAL A 153 -1.97 -21.39 -0.49
C VAL A 153 -2.90 -21.89 -1.58
N LYS A 154 -2.45 -21.84 -2.84
CA LYS A 154 -3.17 -22.36 -4.00
C LYS A 154 -2.41 -23.55 -4.59
N ALA A 155 -3.05 -24.34 -5.45
CA ALA A 155 -2.36 -25.47 -6.07
C ALA A 155 -1.34 -25.02 -7.12
N ARG A 156 -1.59 -23.87 -7.77
CA ARG A 156 -0.76 -23.34 -8.85
C ARG A 156 -0.53 -21.84 -8.76
N ALA A 157 0.66 -21.39 -9.17
CA ALA A 157 1.02 -19.98 -9.21
C ALA A 157 0.08 -19.15 -10.12
N SER A 158 -0.41 -19.71 -11.22
CA SER A 158 -1.34 -19.04 -12.13
C SER A 158 -2.74 -18.81 -11.54
N GLU A 159 -3.13 -19.53 -10.49
CA GLU A 159 -4.42 -19.30 -9.82
C GLU A 159 -4.45 -17.97 -9.06
N TRP A 160 -3.30 -17.33 -8.86
CA TRP A 160 -3.18 -15.99 -8.28
C TRP A 160 -3.38 -14.87 -9.30
N ASP A 161 -3.41 -15.17 -10.60
CA ASP A 161 -3.53 -14.14 -11.64
C ASP A 161 -4.84 -13.35 -11.58
N SER A 162 -5.90 -13.89 -10.98
CA SER A 162 -7.20 -13.22 -10.82
C SER A 162 -7.28 -12.30 -9.61
N ASP A 163 -6.31 -12.36 -8.71
CA ASP A 163 -6.39 -11.69 -7.41
C ASP A 163 -5.90 -10.24 -7.54
N SER A 164 -6.55 -9.31 -6.84
CA SER A 164 -6.18 -7.89 -6.83
C SER A 164 -5.12 -7.61 -5.76
N MET A 165 -4.42 -6.47 -5.85
CA MET A 165 -3.49 -6.05 -4.78
C MET A 165 -4.16 -6.05 -3.41
N SER A 166 -5.39 -5.54 -3.29
CA SER A 166 -6.15 -5.57 -2.03
C SER A 166 -6.36 -7.00 -1.53
N ALA A 167 -6.65 -7.97 -2.41
CA ALA A 167 -6.79 -9.37 -2.00
C ALA A 167 -5.49 -9.94 -1.39
N PHE A 168 -4.31 -9.56 -1.91
CA PHE A 168 -3.02 -9.96 -1.34
C PHE A 168 -2.74 -9.25 -0.01
N MET A 169 -3.02 -7.96 0.08
CA MET A 169 -2.69 -7.14 1.25
C MET A 169 -3.68 -7.32 2.40
N ASP A 170 -4.94 -7.64 2.12
CA ASP A 170 -5.99 -7.75 3.15
C ASP A 170 -5.92 -9.03 3.96
N ARG A 171 -5.35 -10.09 3.39
CA ARG A 171 -5.27 -11.42 4.03
C ARG A 171 -3.98 -11.65 4.80
N GLY A 172 -2.88 -10.99 4.41
CA GLY A 172 -1.58 -11.12 5.09
C GLY A 172 -1.53 -10.56 6.51
N GLY A 173 -2.48 -9.71 6.85
CA GLY A 173 -2.58 -9.11 8.18
C GLY A 173 -3.51 -9.84 9.15
N GLY A 174 -4.14 -10.97 8.78
CA GLY A 174 -5.28 -11.54 9.51
C GLY A 174 -5.09 -11.69 11.02
N SER A 175 -3.88 -12.02 11.49
CA SER A 175 -3.60 -12.19 12.93
C SER A 175 -3.17 -10.91 13.66
N ARG A 176 -2.58 -9.90 12.98
CA ARG A 176 -2.20 -8.61 13.60
C ARG A 176 -3.28 -7.54 13.42
N ARG A 177 -3.89 -7.47 12.22
CA ARG A 177 -5.03 -6.59 11.90
C ARG A 177 -6.31 -6.94 12.64
N ALA A 178 -6.53 -8.18 13.09
CA ALA A 178 -7.68 -8.51 13.94
C ALA A 178 -7.50 -7.95 15.36
N VAL A 179 -6.29 -8.11 15.92
CA VAL A 179 -5.92 -7.57 17.23
C VAL A 179 -5.91 -6.04 17.19
N ALA A 180 -5.42 -5.46 16.11
CA ALA A 180 -5.33 -4.03 15.97
C ALA A 180 -6.61 -3.32 15.51
N ARG A 181 -7.48 -3.95 14.72
CA ARG A 181 -8.85 -3.44 14.53
C ARG A 181 -9.62 -3.48 15.85
N GLY A 182 -9.38 -4.51 16.67
CA GLY A 182 -9.73 -4.50 18.08
C GLY A 182 -9.22 -3.22 18.72
N ALA A 183 -7.90 -3.02 18.75
CA ALA A 183 -7.29 -1.85 19.39
C ALA A 183 -7.74 -0.47 18.83
N ALA A 184 -7.97 -0.30 17.53
CA ALA A 184 -8.43 0.96 16.92
C ALA A 184 -9.90 1.23 17.25
N SER A 185 -10.74 0.20 17.15
CA SER A 185 -12.13 0.22 17.57
C SER A 185 -12.22 0.46 19.07
N ASP A 186 -11.30 -0.12 19.85
CA ASP A 186 -11.21 0.00 21.29
C ASP A 186 -10.76 1.41 21.65
N ILE A 187 -9.75 2.00 20.99
CA ILE A 187 -9.33 3.39 21.20
C ILE A 187 -10.46 4.35 20.86
N ARG A 188 -11.17 4.14 19.74
CA ARG A 188 -12.34 4.95 19.39
C ARG A 188 -13.45 4.82 20.43
N SER A 189 -13.79 3.59 20.83
CA SER A 189 -14.83 3.32 21.83
C SER A 189 -14.44 3.89 23.20
N MET A 190 -13.17 3.76 23.59
CA MET A 190 -12.60 4.36 24.79
C MET A 190 -12.72 5.88 24.73
N LEU A 191 -12.35 6.51 23.61
CA LEU A 191 -12.50 7.95 23.44
C LEU A 191 -13.97 8.37 23.49
N GLU A 192 -14.87 7.68 22.79
CA GLU A 192 -16.32 7.97 22.81
C GLU A 192 -16.93 7.90 24.22
N GLN A 193 -16.49 6.92 25.02
CA GLN A 193 -16.92 6.74 26.40
C GLN A 193 -16.15 7.62 27.40
N ALA A 194 -14.98 8.13 27.03
CA ALA A 194 -14.14 8.92 27.92
C ALA A 194 -14.81 10.24 28.33
N PRO A 195 -14.48 10.77 29.52
CA PRO A 195 -14.90 12.11 29.92
C PRO A 195 -14.55 13.17 28.86
N PRO A 196 -15.38 14.21 28.68
CA PRO A 196 -15.14 15.28 27.71
C PRO A 196 -13.70 15.82 27.72
N ILE A 197 -13.12 16.06 28.89
CA ILE A 197 -11.75 16.57 29.02
C ILE A 197 -10.69 15.62 28.44
N VAL A 198 -10.89 14.30 28.52
CA VAL A 198 -9.97 13.31 27.93
C VAL A 198 -10.05 13.37 26.41
N GLN A 199 -11.26 13.48 25.85
CA GLN A 199 -11.46 13.61 24.40
C GLN A 199 -10.78 14.88 23.88
N TYR A 200 -10.95 16.00 24.58
CA TYR A 200 -10.28 17.25 24.26
C TYR A 200 -8.75 17.08 24.27
N CYS A 201 -8.17 16.56 25.35
CA CYS A 201 -6.72 16.39 25.47
C CYS A 201 -6.15 15.45 24.40
N ALA A 202 -6.82 14.33 24.09
CA ALA A 202 -6.38 13.41 23.05
C ALA A 202 -6.36 14.07 21.66
N VAL A 203 -7.40 14.84 21.32
CA VAL A 203 -7.47 15.58 20.05
C VAL A 203 -6.42 16.68 20.00
N GLU A 204 -6.21 17.42 21.09
CA GLU A 204 -5.22 18.51 21.13
C GLU A 204 -3.79 17.98 21.00
N VAL A 205 -3.46 16.86 21.67
CA VAL A 205 -2.17 16.18 21.48
C VAL A 205 -2.02 15.73 20.02
N SER A 206 -3.03 15.05 19.46
CA SER A 206 -2.99 14.60 18.06
C SER A 206 -2.72 15.76 17.09
N LYS A 207 -3.41 16.90 17.23
CA LYS A 207 -3.21 18.10 16.40
C LYS A 207 -1.78 18.62 16.48
N ARG A 208 -1.22 18.71 17.69
CA ARG A 208 0.14 19.19 17.92
C ARG A 208 1.19 18.22 17.35
N LEU A 209 0.96 16.92 17.49
CA LEU A 209 1.79 15.88 16.85
C LEU A 209 1.73 15.99 15.32
N SER A 210 0.55 16.20 14.71
CA SER A 210 0.44 16.39 13.26
C SER A 210 1.27 17.59 12.78
N ARG A 211 1.18 18.71 13.49
CA ARG A 211 1.96 19.92 13.16
C ARG A 211 3.45 19.69 13.32
N ALA A 212 3.86 19.03 14.40
CA ALA A 212 5.25 18.63 14.62
C ALA A 212 5.78 17.72 13.51
N ALA A 213 4.91 16.84 12.99
CA ALA A 213 5.22 15.97 11.86
C ALA A 213 5.27 16.70 10.50
N GLY A 214 4.91 18.00 10.45
CA GLY A 214 4.84 18.76 9.20
C GLY A 214 3.56 18.54 8.39
N VAL A 215 2.52 17.95 8.98
CA VAL A 215 1.22 17.78 8.31
C VAL A 215 0.59 19.15 8.10
N PRO A 216 0.16 19.50 6.87
CA PRO A 216 -0.46 20.79 6.59
C PRO A 216 -1.69 21.04 7.47
N GLU A 217 -1.82 22.27 8.00
CA GLU A 217 -2.90 22.65 8.93
C GLU A 217 -4.30 22.33 8.38
N MET A 218 -4.50 22.42 7.07
CA MET A 218 -5.78 22.07 6.44
C MET A 218 -6.13 20.58 6.57
N MET A 219 -5.13 19.69 6.50
CA MET A 219 -5.29 18.24 6.67
C MET A 219 -5.55 17.91 8.13
N VAL A 220 -4.86 18.60 9.05
CA VAL A 220 -5.12 18.50 10.50
C VAL A 220 -6.57 18.89 10.79
N ASN A 221 -7.04 20.02 10.26
CA ASN A 221 -8.41 20.48 10.48
C ASN A 221 -9.46 19.56 9.84
N ALA A 222 -9.19 19.01 8.65
CA ALA A 222 -10.09 18.06 8.00
C ALA A 222 -10.17 16.72 8.76
N ALA A 223 -9.03 16.18 9.23
CA ALA A 223 -8.97 14.95 10.01
C ALA A 223 -9.67 15.08 11.36
N HIS A 224 -9.77 16.30 11.88
CA HIS A 224 -10.44 16.63 13.13
C HIS A 224 -11.79 17.34 12.94
N ALA A 225 -12.37 17.28 11.74
CA ALA A 225 -13.75 17.71 11.54
C ALA A 225 -14.69 16.76 12.30
N MET A 226 -15.39 17.29 13.30
CA MET A 226 -16.22 16.50 14.21
C MET A 226 -17.68 16.56 13.81
N GLU A 227 -18.39 15.43 13.95
CA GLU A 227 -19.85 15.46 13.96
C GLU A 227 -20.35 16.37 15.09
N PRO A 228 -21.53 17.03 14.96
CA PRO A 228 -22.00 17.99 15.96
C PRO A 228 -22.05 17.46 17.39
N ALA A 229 -22.38 16.17 17.57
CA ALA A 229 -22.41 15.53 18.88
C ALA A 229 -21.00 15.38 19.50
N VAL A 230 -20.01 15.03 18.67
CA VAL A 230 -18.60 14.93 19.08
C VAL A 230 -18.03 16.32 19.35
N GLN A 231 -18.39 17.31 18.52
CA GLN A 231 -17.98 18.70 18.71
C GLN A 231 -18.48 19.26 20.05
N ALA A 232 -19.73 19.01 20.42
CA ALA A 232 -20.28 19.46 21.71
C ALA A 232 -19.52 18.88 22.91
N ARG A 233 -19.07 17.61 22.83
CA ARG A 233 -18.24 16.99 23.87
C ARG A 233 -16.82 17.57 23.89
N TYR A 234 -16.23 17.81 22.73
CA TYR A 234 -14.94 18.48 22.63
C TYR A 234 -14.97 19.88 23.28
N ASP A 235 -16.01 20.66 23.00
CA ASP A 235 -16.18 22.01 23.55
C ASP A 235 -16.38 21.98 25.07
N ALA A 236 -17.15 21.01 25.60
CA ALA A 236 -17.29 20.80 27.03
C ALA A 236 -15.96 20.42 27.69
N GLY A 237 -15.20 19.51 27.09
CA GLY A 237 -13.86 19.12 27.56
C GLY A 237 -12.87 20.27 27.54
N LYS A 238 -12.93 21.11 26.51
CA LYS A 238 -12.13 22.33 26.41
C LYS A 238 -12.47 23.31 27.55
N ALA A 239 -13.75 23.52 27.85
CA ALA A 239 -14.15 24.41 28.94
C ALA A 239 -13.62 23.92 30.32
N GLU A 240 -13.67 22.61 30.58
CA GLU A 240 -13.08 22.02 31.78
C GLU A 240 -11.56 22.24 31.80
N TYR A 241 -10.87 21.99 30.69
CA TYR A 241 -9.44 22.20 30.53
C TYR A 241 -9.02 23.66 30.78
N ASP A 242 -9.77 24.61 30.23
CA ASP A 242 -9.52 26.05 30.35
C ASP A 242 -9.74 26.53 31.80
N SER A 243 -10.56 25.83 32.60
CA SER A 243 -10.67 26.08 34.05
C SER A 243 -9.51 25.52 34.89
N GLY A 244 -8.53 24.90 34.25
CA GLY A 244 -7.35 24.31 34.89
C GLY A 244 -7.48 22.83 35.25
N ALA A 245 -8.60 22.17 34.92
CA ALA A 245 -8.72 20.73 35.12
C ALA A 245 -7.79 19.97 34.15
N ARG A 246 -7.30 18.81 34.58
CA ARG A 246 -6.46 17.92 33.76
C ARG A 246 -6.87 16.46 33.96
N PRO A 247 -6.85 15.61 32.92
CA PRO A 247 -7.00 14.17 33.08
C PRO A 247 -5.91 13.62 34.02
N SER A 248 -6.27 12.66 34.87
CA SER A 248 -5.32 11.98 35.75
C SER A 248 -5.68 10.49 35.91
N GLY A 249 -4.73 9.69 36.41
CA GLY A 249 -4.94 8.27 36.62
C GLY A 249 -5.33 7.53 35.33
N PRO A 250 -6.32 6.61 35.36
CA PRO A 250 -6.76 5.87 34.18
C PRO A 250 -7.27 6.74 33.02
N ALA A 251 -7.80 7.92 33.32
CA ALA A 251 -8.28 8.84 32.29
C ALA A 251 -7.14 9.42 31.45
N ALA A 252 -5.96 9.64 32.06
CA ALA A 252 -4.76 10.08 31.35
C ALA A 252 -4.19 8.97 30.46
N GLU A 253 -4.32 7.69 30.84
CA GLU A 253 -3.83 6.55 30.04
C GLU A 253 -4.46 6.51 28.64
N VAL A 254 -5.74 6.88 28.51
CA VAL A 254 -6.40 6.97 27.20
C VAL A 254 -5.67 7.97 26.28
N VAL A 255 -5.19 9.09 26.82
CA VAL A 255 -4.43 10.08 26.06
C VAL A 255 -3.08 9.50 25.62
N TYR A 256 -2.35 8.80 26.49
CA TYR A 256 -1.08 8.15 26.12
C TYR A 256 -1.24 7.09 25.04
N VAL A 257 -2.24 6.20 25.17
CA VAL A 257 -2.52 5.15 24.18
C VAL A 257 -2.89 5.76 22.83
N SER A 258 -3.78 6.76 22.81
CA SER A 258 -4.15 7.45 21.56
C SER A 258 -2.98 8.19 20.92
N SER A 259 -2.10 8.78 21.73
CA SER A 259 -0.91 9.51 21.24
C SER A 259 0.12 8.55 20.64
N SER A 260 0.32 7.40 21.27
CA SER A 260 1.21 6.35 20.76
C SER A 260 0.71 5.83 19.40
N ALA A 261 -0.59 5.55 19.28
CA ALA A 261 -1.21 5.18 18.01
C ALA A 261 -1.03 6.26 16.93
N ALA A 262 -1.12 7.55 17.28
CA ALA A 262 -0.88 8.65 16.36
C ALA A 262 0.59 8.74 15.91
N LEU A 263 1.56 8.48 16.79
CA LEU A 263 2.98 8.45 16.42
C LEU A 263 3.28 7.33 15.43
N SER A 264 2.79 6.12 15.68
CA SER A 264 2.90 5.01 14.72
C SER A 264 2.26 5.35 13.38
N ALA A 265 1.17 6.13 13.40
CA ALA A 265 0.56 6.65 12.18
C ALA A 265 1.48 7.56 11.39
N TYR A 266 2.05 8.58 12.03
CA TYR A 266 2.91 9.53 11.33
C TYR A 266 4.19 8.89 10.83
N GLU A 267 4.80 7.98 11.59
CA GLU A 267 5.99 7.23 11.16
C GLU A 267 5.71 6.42 9.90
N GLN A 268 4.58 5.73 9.83
CA GLN A 268 4.22 4.94 8.67
C GLN A 268 3.79 5.81 7.48
N ILE A 269 3.10 6.94 7.71
CA ILE A 269 2.81 7.90 6.66
C ILE A 269 4.11 8.48 6.09
N ALA A 270 5.06 8.88 6.93
CA ALA A 270 6.37 9.39 6.51
C ALA A 270 7.15 8.33 5.72
N THR A 271 7.09 7.07 6.16
CA THR A 271 7.70 5.93 5.45
C THR A 271 7.05 5.70 4.08
N ASN A 272 5.73 5.79 3.99
CA ASN A 272 4.99 5.48 2.76
C ASN A 272 5.02 6.61 1.73
N LEU A 273 5.00 7.87 2.18
CA LEU A 273 5.07 9.05 1.31
C LEU A 273 6.51 9.41 0.90
N GLY A 274 7.51 8.81 1.54
CA GLY A 274 8.92 9.09 1.27
C GLY A 274 9.30 10.56 1.51
N ALA A 275 10.40 10.99 0.89
CA ALA A 275 10.95 12.34 1.06
C ALA A 275 10.07 13.46 0.45
N GLU A 276 9.07 13.12 -0.36
CA GLU A 276 8.28 14.10 -1.12
C GLU A 276 7.30 14.90 -0.26
N ALA A 277 6.78 14.32 0.83
CA ALA A 277 5.81 14.99 1.68
C ALA A 277 6.42 15.98 2.69
N ALA A 278 7.76 16.08 2.74
CA ALA A 278 8.51 16.86 3.74
C ALA A 278 8.14 16.57 5.21
N LEU A 279 7.43 15.46 5.47
CA LEU A 279 7.03 15.06 6.81
C LEU A 279 8.26 14.71 7.64
N GLN A 280 8.32 15.23 8.85
CA GLN A 280 9.39 14.95 9.79
C GLN A 280 8.90 13.88 10.77
N PRO A 281 9.69 12.84 11.06
CA PRO A 281 9.36 11.91 12.13
C PRO A 281 9.34 12.68 13.46
N VAL A 282 8.27 12.52 14.24
CA VAL A 282 8.17 13.11 15.58
C VAL A 282 8.87 12.19 16.56
N SER A 283 9.91 12.68 17.24
CA SER A 283 10.63 11.89 18.23
C SER A 283 9.77 11.64 19.47
N ILE A 284 10.06 10.56 20.21
CA ILE A 284 9.41 10.26 21.50
C ILE A 284 9.60 11.43 22.47
N ASP A 285 10.78 12.07 22.47
CA ASP A 285 11.06 13.23 23.31
C ASP A 285 10.15 14.42 22.97
N GLN A 286 10.02 14.75 21.69
CA GLN A 286 9.15 15.84 21.24
C GLN A 286 7.66 15.54 21.53
N ALA A 287 7.25 14.28 21.36
CA ALA A 287 5.90 13.86 21.71
C ALA A 287 5.63 13.93 23.22
N ALA A 288 6.61 13.54 24.05
CA ALA A 288 6.52 13.62 25.50
C ALA A 288 6.41 15.07 25.98
N GLU A 289 7.13 16.02 25.37
CA GLU A 289 6.99 17.46 25.66
C GLU A 289 5.57 17.96 25.35
N ILE A 290 5.02 17.59 24.19
CA ILE A 290 3.65 17.95 23.80
C ILE A 290 2.62 17.38 24.79
N ILE A 291 2.75 16.10 25.16
CA ILE A 291 1.84 15.45 26.11
C ILE A 291 1.97 16.06 27.51
N ALA A 292 3.19 16.35 27.97
CA ALA A 292 3.46 16.96 29.27
C ALA A 292 2.80 18.34 29.38
N GLU A 293 2.91 19.16 28.33
CA GLU A 293 2.29 20.48 28.27
C GLU A 293 0.75 20.38 28.33
N VAL A 294 0.16 19.47 27.54
CA VAL A 294 -1.30 19.29 27.52
C VAL A 294 -1.80 18.71 28.85
N LEU A 295 -1.18 17.66 29.38
CA LEU A 295 -1.68 17.01 30.60
C LEU A 295 -1.26 17.72 31.90
N GLY A 296 -0.35 18.69 31.84
CA GLY A 296 0.17 19.36 33.04
C GLY A 296 0.99 18.42 33.92
N VAL A 297 1.76 17.52 33.30
CA VAL A 297 2.63 16.55 33.99
C VAL A 297 4.11 16.82 33.67
N ASP A 298 5.01 16.16 34.39
CA ASP A 298 6.44 16.24 34.11
C ASP A 298 6.82 15.52 32.79
N VAL A 299 7.80 16.05 32.05
CA VAL A 299 8.25 15.49 30.76
C VAL A 299 8.81 14.08 30.92
N ALA A 300 9.56 13.79 31.99
CA ALA A 300 10.09 12.46 32.22
C ALA A 300 8.96 11.46 32.53
N GLU A 301 7.91 11.91 33.21
CA GLU A 301 6.72 11.09 33.43
C GLU A 301 5.96 10.82 32.12
N ALA A 302 5.75 11.85 31.31
CA ALA A 302 5.09 11.71 30.02
C ALA A 302 5.86 10.76 29.09
N LYS A 303 7.19 10.90 29.02
CA LYS A 303 8.07 10.02 28.24
C LYS A 303 7.95 8.58 28.67
N ARG A 304 8.09 8.32 29.99
CA ARG A 304 8.00 6.96 30.54
C ARG A 304 6.67 6.28 30.22
N ARG A 305 5.55 7.00 30.34
CA ARG A 305 4.23 6.45 30.01
C ARG A 305 4.03 6.27 28.52
N LEU A 306 4.52 7.19 27.70
CA LEU A 306 4.45 7.07 26.25
C LEU A 306 5.27 5.86 25.75
N GLU A 307 6.48 5.64 26.28
CA GLU A 307 7.29 4.46 25.96
C GLU A 307 6.58 3.16 26.37
N ALA A 308 5.95 3.14 27.56
CA ALA A 308 5.16 2.00 28.01
C ALA A 308 3.92 1.75 27.11
N ALA A 309 3.26 2.81 26.65
CA ALA A 309 2.14 2.70 25.71
C ALA A 309 2.61 2.18 24.34
N SER A 310 3.71 2.73 23.81
CA SER A 310 4.29 2.32 22.51
C SER A 310 4.80 0.90 22.49
N ALA A 311 5.29 0.37 23.62
CA ALA A 311 5.63 -1.04 23.74
C ALA A 311 4.42 -1.97 23.54
N ASN A 312 3.20 -1.45 23.69
CA ASN A 312 1.94 -2.19 23.57
C ASN A 312 1.06 -1.72 22.39
N ALA A 313 1.53 -0.76 21.58
CA ALA A 313 0.71 -0.12 20.57
C ALA A 313 0.58 -0.97 19.29
N PRO A 314 -0.62 -1.03 18.66
CA PRO A 314 -0.79 -1.59 17.33
C PRO A 314 -0.11 -0.71 16.27
N SER A 315 0.32 -1.29 15.14
CA SER A 315 0.88 -0.50 14.02
C SER A 315 -0.20 0.35 13.30
N LEU A 316 0.14 1.25 12.37
CA LEU A 316 -0.89 2.03 11.66
C LEU A 316 -1.69 1.22 10.63
N GLU A 317 -1.06 0.31 9.90
CA GLU A 317 -1.71 -0.65 8.99
C GLU A 317 -2.82 -1.46 9.67
N ASP A 318 -2.65 -1.57 10.96
CA ASP A 318 -3.41 -2.27 11.97
C ASP A 318 -4.62 -1.42 12.43
N LEU A 319 -4.52 -0.08 12.34
CA LEU A 319 -5.54 0.90 12.76
C LEU A 319 -6.48 1.38 11.63
N LEU A 320 -6.11 1.20 10.36
CA LEU A 320 -6.89 1.72 9.22
C LEU A 320 -8.06 0.78 8.82
N PRO A 321 -9.21 1.32 8.37
CA PRO A 321 -10.28 0.51 7.78
C PRO A 321 -9.79 -0.29 6.56
N PRO A 322 -10.33 -1.50 6.30
CA PRO A 322 -10.01 -2.28 5.10
C PRO A 322 -10.24 -1.46 3.83
N GLY A 323 -9.29 -1.52 2.89
CA GLY A 323 -9.36 -0.76 1.64
C GLY A 323 -9.06 0.75 1.78
N THR A 324 -8.65 1.23 2.96
CA THR A 324 -8.19 2.62 3.12
C THR A 324 -6.89 2.78 2.37
N VAL A 325 -6.94 3.52 1.27
CA VAL A 325 -5.76 3.93 0.52
C VAL A 325 -5.15 5.11 1.26
N LEU A 326 -3.94 4.95 1.80
CA LEU A 326 -3.20 6.05 2.40
C LEU A 326 -2.95 7.14 1.34
N PRO A 327 -2.95 8.44 1.72
CA PRO A 327 -2.59 9.50 0.79
C PRO A 327 -1.24 9.14 0.13
N GLY A 328 -1.21 9.14 -1.21
CA GLY A 328 -0.10 8.64 -2.03
C GLY A 328 -0.40 7.34 -2.80
N GLY A 329 -1.44 6.59 -2.45
CA GLY A 329 -1.99 5.53 -3.30
C GLY A 329 -3.13 6.07 -4.17
N GLU A 330 -3.11 5.80 -5.47
CA GLU A 330 -4.27 6.08 -6.33
C GLU A 330 -5.47 5.23 -5.88
N ALA A 331 -6.65 5.85 -5.79
CA ALA A 331 -7.89 5.12 -5.58
C ALA A 331 -8.10 4.13 -6.74
N PRO A 332 -8.55 2.89 -6.48
CA PRO A 332 -8.87 1.95 -7.54
C PRO A 332 -9.90 2.59 -8.46
N GLY A 333 -9.55 2.73 -9.75
CA GLY A 333 -10.43 3.31 -10.76
C GLY A 333 -11.77 2.60 -10.75
N GLU A 334 -12.83 3.36 -10.46
CA GLU A 334 -14.20 2.88 -10.45
C GLU A 334 -14.58 2.53 -11.91
N GLU A 335 -14.49 1.24 -12.26
CA GLU A 335 -14.99 0.75 -13.54
C GLU A 335 -16.49 1.04 -13.63
N ALA A 336 -16.87 1.92 -14.57
CA ALA A 336 -18.25 2.26 -14.83
C ALA A 336 -19.08 0.99 -15.14
N PRO A 337 -20.25 0.79 -14.51
CA PRO A 337 -21.05 -0.41 -14.73
C PRO A 337 -21.57 -0.45 -16.18
N GLY A 338 -21.12 -1.47 -16.91
CA GLY A 338 -21.49 -1.74 -18.29
C GLY A 338 -22.99 -1.87 -18.52
N GLY A 339 -23.47 -1.20 -19.57
CA GLY A 339 -24.85 -1.24 -20.03
C GLY A 339 -25.29 -2.64 -20.46
N ARG A 340 -26.51 -3.01 -20.07
CA ARG A 340 -27.20 -4.24 -20.49
C ARG A 340 -27.54 -4.22 -21.98
N PRO A 341 -27.48 -5.36 -22.69
CA PRO A 341 -27.99 -5.47 -24.05
C PRO A 341 -29.52 -5.64 -24.03
N GLY A 342 -30.21 -4.74 -24.74
CA GLY A 342 -31.65 -4.78 -24.95
C GLY A 342 -32.05 -5.90 -25.90
N THR A 343 -32.96 -6.75 -25.44
CA THR A 343 -33.74 -7.69 -26.23
C THR A 343 -34.78 -6.96 -27.07
N THR A 344 -34.78 -7.12 -28.40
CA THR A 344 -35.92 -6.73 -29.24
C THR A 344 -36.48 -7.92 -30.01
N ARG A 345 -37.78 -8.12 -29.79
CA ARG A 345 -38.67 -9.15 -30.32
C ARG A 345 -38.80 -9.13 -31.85
N ARG A 346 -39.06 -10.34 -32.36
CA ARG A 346 -39.84 -10.73 -33.55
C ARG A 346 -40.85 -9.68 -34.04
N ASN A 347 -40.86 -9.48 -35.35
CA ASN A 347 -42.08 -9.47 -36.16
C ASN A 347 -41.77 -9.94 -37.60
N THR A 348 -42.46 -10.98 -38.04
CA THR A 348 -42.74 -11.39 -39.43
C THR A 348 -44.22 -11.00 -39.67
N PRO A 349 -44.78 -10.80 -40.90
CA PRO A 349 -44.49 -11.58 -42.12
C PRO A 349 -44.59 -10.83 -43.48
N GLY A 350 -44.13 -11.48 -44.56
CA GLY A 350 -44.54 -11.09 -45.91
C GLY A 350 -43.71 -11.66 -47.08
N GLY A 351 -44.20 -12.77 -47.67
CA GLY A 351 -44.20 -12.98 -49.13
C GLY A 351 -42.98 -13.66 -49.80
N PRO A 352 -43.19 -14.69 -50.66
CA PRO A 352 -42.13 -15.37 -51.41
C PRO A 352 -42.11 -14.92 -52.88
N ILE A 353 -40.94 -14.57 -53.46
CA ILE A 353 -40.76 -14.53 -54.93
C ILE A 353 -39.30 -14.89 -55.31
N ASP A 354 -39.19 -16.00 -56.03
CA ASP A 354 -38.29 -16.39 -57.13
C ASP A 354 -36.76 -16.14 -57.13
N VAL A 355 -36.07 -17.28 -57.28
CA VAL A 355 -34.74 -17.55 -57.88
C VAL A 355 -34.82 -17.12 -59.38
N PRO A 356 -33.78 -16.60 -60.09
CA PRO A 356 -32.55 -17.39 -60.27
C PRO A 356 -31.22 -16.69 -60.61
N THR A 357 -30.16 -17.49 -60.42
CA THR A 357 -28.90 -17.63 -61.20
C THR A 357 -28.24 -16.38 -61.81
N SER A 358 -26.95 -16.17 -61.50
CA SER A 358 -25.84 -16.33 -62.46
C SER A 358 -24.49 -15.99 -61.84
N THR A 359 -23.57 -16.96 -61.89
CA THR A 359 -22.11 -16.77 -61.91
C THR A 359 -21.69 -16.62 -63.38
N PRO A 360 -20.69 -15.79 -63.74
CA PRO A 360 -19.27 -16.22 -63.79
C PRO A 360 -18.33 -15.10 -63.28
N GLY A 361 -17.13 -15.34 -62.75
CA GLY A 361 -15.97 -16.02 -63.35
C GLY A 361 -14.86 -14.98 -63.60
N PRO A 362 -13.56 -15.29 -63.36
CA PRO A 362 -12.50 -14.30 -63.18
C PRO A 362 -11.88 -13.84 -64.51
N GLY A 363 -11.46 -12.58 -64.56
CA GLY A 363 -10.64 -12.05 -65.65
C GLY A 363 -9.17 -12.02 -65.27
N ASP A 364 -8.41 -12.98 -65.80
CA ASP A 364 -6.97 -12.91 -66.00
C ASP A 364 -6.68 -12.28 -67.38
N GLY A 365 -5.56 -11.54 -67.47
CA GLY A 365 -4.78 -11.42 -68.70
C GLY A 365 -4.58 -10.01 -69.24
N GLY A 366 -3.37 -9.47 -69.02
CA GLY A 366 -2.82 -8.27 -69.67
C GLY A 366 -1.43 -7.96 -69.14
#